data_AF-A0A1F6PDP8-F1
#
_entry.id   AF-A0A1F6PDP8-F1
#
_cell.length_a   1.000
_cell.length_b   1.000
_cell.length_c   1.000
_cell.angle_alpha   90.00
_cell.angle_beta   90.00
_cell.angle_gamma   90.00
#
_symmetry.space_group_name_H-M   'P 1'
#
loop_
_entity.id
_entity.type
_entity.pdbx_description
1 polymer ?
#
loop_
_entity_poly.entity_id
_entity_poly.type
_entity_poly.pdbx_seq_one_letter_code
_entity_poly.pdbx_strand_id
1 'polypeptide(L)'
;MTVIKPDDLRIHAKLPDLDGLRAFVNKEVLYDVLVKKSIDDGFMTVEELVIGRWVYKYLDLHEPKNDKDVESEEQYEIWLLKLPEACLAAAQQFGILEQEVKELFEKSLEIRNRNIPRKPSED
;
A
#
# COMPACT_ATOMS: atom_id res chain seq x y z
N MET A 1 8.13 -39.55 -2.82
CA MET A 1 8.13 -38.39 -1.91
C MET A 1 9.12 -37.38 -2.47
N THR A 2 8.62 -36.38 -3.18
CA THR A 2 9.45 -35.31 -3.72
C THR A 2 9.70 -34.32 -2.60
N VAL A 3 10.93 -34.25 -2.11
CA VAL A 3 11.37 -33.24 -1.14
C VAL A 3 11.43 -31.93 -1.89
N ILE A 4 10.42 -31.08 -1.72
CA ILE A 4 10.41 -29.71 -2.23
C ILE A 4 11.47 -28.95 -1.42
N LYS A 5 12.48 -28.40 -2.09
CA LYS A 5 13.52 -27.60 -1.42
C LYS A 5 12.90 -26.27 -1.00
N PRO A 6 13.30 -25.68 0.15
CA PRO A 6 12.80 -24.37 0.56
C PRO A 6 13.11 -23.25 -0.45
N ASP A 7 14.08 -23.46 -1.35
CA ASP A 7 14.37 -22.54 -2.46
C ASP A 7 13.39 -22.64 -3.64
N ASP A 8 12.62 -23.73 -3.77
CA ASP A 8 11.64 -23.91 -4.87
C ASP A 8 10.33 -23.13 -4.64
N LEU A 9 10.21 -22.47 -3.47
CA LEU A 9 9.09 -21.59 -3.09
C LEU A 9 9.47 -20.10 -3.14
N ARG A 10 10.63 -19.75 -3.72
CA ARG A 10 10.87 -18.37 -4.16
C ARG A 10 10.05 -18.11 -5.41
N ILE A 11 8.77 -17.81 -5.20
CA ILE A 11 7.99 -17.04 -6.16
C ILE A 11 8.89 -15.85 -6.50
N HIS A 12 9.31 -15.72 -7.75
CA HIS A 12 9.96 -14.52 -8.28
C HIS A 12 8.92 -13.38 -8.35
N ALA A 13 8.26 -13.10 -7.23
CA ALA A 13 7.31 -12.01 -7.08
C ALA A 13 8.09 -10.72 -7.32
N LYS A 14 7.59 -9.90 -8.23
CA LYS A 14 8.24 -8.64 -8.56
C LYS A 14 7.97 -7.68 -7.41
N LEU A 15 8.99 -7.44 -6.58
CA LEU A 15 8.86 -6.52 -5.45
C LEU A 15 8.90 -5.06 -5.93
N PRO A 16 8.18 -4.14 -5.26
CA PRO A 16 8.34 -2.71 -5.45
C PRO A 16 9.77 -2.24 -5.20
N ASP A 17 10.25 -1.29 -6.02
CA ASP A 17 11.51 -0.58 -5.81
C ASP A 17 11.39 0.36 -4.60
N LEU A 18 11.99 -0.03 -3.48
CA LEU A 18 11.87 0.70 -2.21
C LEU A 18 12.56 2.07 -2.27
N ASP A 19 13.71 2.19 -2.91
CA ASP A 19 14.45 3.45 -2.97
C ASP A 19 13.73 4.45 -3.88
N GLY A 20 13.25 3.98 -5.03
CA GLY A 20 12.37 4.76 -5.91
C GLY A 20 11.08 5.19 -5.20
N LEU A 21 10.48 4.29 -4.40
CA LEU A 21 9.28 4.59 -3.63
C LEU A 21 9.52 5.63 -2.54
N ARG A 22 10.61 5.55 -1.78
CA ARG A 22 10.99 6.57 -0.79
C ARG A 22 11.20 7.93 -1.46
N ALA A 23 11.86 7.97 -2.62
CA ALA A 23 12.02 9.21 -3.37
C ALA A 23 10.67 9.78 -3.84
N PHE A 24 9.73 8.91 -4.27
CA PHE A 24 8.38 9.29 -4.64
C PHE A 24 7.59 9.85 -3.44
N VAL A 25 7.55 9.16 -2.31
CA VAL A 25 6.83 9.59 -1.11
C VAL A 25 7.37 10.92 -0.59
N ASN A 26 8.70 11.13 -0.61
CA ASN A 26 9.27 12.43 -0.25
C ASN A 26 8.80 13.57 -1.17
N LYS A 27 8.57 13.30 -2.46
CA LYS A 27 7.94 14.28 -3.36
C LYS A 27 6.47 14.50 -3.01
N GLU A 28 5.71 13.46 -2.67
CA GLU A 28 4.33 13.63 -2.19
C GLU A 28 4.26 14.52 -0.94
N VAL A 29 5.17 14.34 0.02
CA VAL A 29 5.23 15.19 1.23
C VAL A 29 5.53 16.66 0.89
N LEU A 30 6.25 16.93 -0.20
CA LEU A 30 6.55 18.30 -0.63
C LEU A 30 5.42 18.95 -1.43
N TYR A 31 4.70 18.18 -2.25
CA TYR A 31 3.81 18.72 -3.28
C TYR A 31 2.33 18.35 -3.12
N ASP A 32 2.00 17.25 -2.43
CA ASP A 32 0.61 16.89 -2.12
C ASP A 32 0.22 17.49 -0.76
N VAL A 33 -0.64 18.50 -0.79
CA VAL A 33 -1.08 19.23 0.41
C VAL A 33 -1.76 18.32 1.44
N LEU A 34 -2.47 17.28 1.00
CA LEU A 34 -3.19 16.37 1.90
C LEU A 34 -2.22 15.40 2.59
N VAL A 35 -1.24 14.90 1.83
CA VAL A 35 -0.15 14.09 2.38
C VAL A 35 0.63 14.93 3.37
N LYS A 36 1.08 16.11 2.95
CA LYS A 36 1.84 17.04 3.82
C LYS A 36 1.12 17.31 5.13
N LYS A 37 -0.15 17.70 5.07
CA LYS A 37 -0.96 17.96 6.27
C LYS A 37 -1.08 16.72 7.16
N SER A 38 -1.24 15.54 6.58
CA SER A 38 -1.36 14.30 7.36
C SER A 38 -0.07 13.95 8.11
N ILE A 39 1.10 14.24 7.51
CA ILE A 39 2.40 14.11 8.19
C ILE A 39 2.55 15.20 9.27
N ASP A 40 2.27 16.46 8.93
CA ASP A 40 2.41 17.61 9.85
C ASP A 40 1.49 17.47 11.08
N ASP A 41 0.30 16.87 10.93
CA ASP A 41 -0.64 16.58 12.02
C ASP A 41 -0.25 15.34 12.86
N GLY A 42 0.80 14.61 12.49
CA GLY A 42 1.22 13.38 13.17
C GLY A 42 0.27 12.19 13.00
N PHE A 43 -0.62 12.22 11.99
CA PHE A 43 -1.50 11.08 11.67
C PHE A 43 -0.70 9.87 11.16
N MET A 44 0.42 10.15 10.50
CA MET A 44 1.35 9.15 9.98
C MET A 44 2.73 9.77 9.82
N THR A 45 3.78 8.96 9.92
CA THR A 45 5.15 9.34 9.57
C THR A 45 5.44 9.05 8.10
N VAL A 46 6.54 9.60 7.58
CA VAL A 46 6.97 9.36 6.19
C VAL A 46 7.24 7.87 5.94
N GLU A 47 7.88 7.17 6.88
CA GLU A 47 8.21 5.74 6.70
C GLU A 47 6.96 4.86 6.78
N GLU A 48 6.01 5.19 7.65
CA GLU A 48 4.71 4.51 7.69
C GLU A 48 3.94 4.69 6.38
N LEU A 49 4.01 5.88 5.77
CA LEU A 49 3.43 6.12 4.45
C LEU A 49 4.14 5.32 3.35
N VAL A 50 5.47 5.18 3.42
CA VAL A 50 6.23 4.32 2.51
C VAL A 50 5.74 2.89 2.60
N ILE A 51 5.51 2.34 3.80
CA ILE A 51 4.99 0.98 3.97
C ILE A 51 3.61 0.83 3.33
N GLY A 52 2.68 1.75 3.62
CA GLY A 52 1.33 1.71 3.03
C GLY A 52 1.37 1.81 1.49
N ARG A 53 2.21 2.69 0.94
CA ARG A 53 2.40 2.81 -0.52
C ARG A 53 3.13 1.63 -1.13
N TRP A 54 3.96 0.93 -0.37
CA TRP A 54 4.63 -0.29 -0.82
C TRP A 54 3.62 -1.40 -1.04
N VAL A 55 2.68 -1.60 -0.11
CA VAL A 55 1.57 -2.57 -0.25
C VAL A 55 0.75 -2.24 -1.50
N TYR A 56 0.37 -0.97 -1.68
CA TYR A 56 -0.32 -0.52 -2.88
C TYR A 56 0.45 -0.88 -4.16
N LYS A 57 1.77 -0.63 -4.20
CA LYS A 57 2.61 -0.96 -5.35
C LYS A 57 2.81 -2.45 -5.55
N TYR A 58 2.83 -3.25 -4.49
CA TYR A 58 2.86 -4.70 -4.61
C TYR A 58 1.59 -5.20 -5.31
N LEU A 59 0.43 -4.70 -4.88
CA LEU A 59 -0.86 -5.05 -5.49
C LEU A 59 -0.88 -4.68 -6.98
N ASP A 60 -0.53 -3.43 -7.32
CA ASP A 60 -0.41 -2.90 -8.69
C ASP A 60 0.51 -3.75 -9.59
N LEU A 61 1.64 -4.24 -9.06
CA LEU A 61 2.59 -5.07 -9.80
C LEU A 61 2.08 -6.50 -10.08
N HIS A 62 1.19 -7.00 -9.24
CA HIS A 62 0.63 -8.36 -9.32
C HIS A 62 -0.83 -8.34 -9.80
N GLU A 63 -1.32 -7.20 -10.25
CA GLU A 63 -2.58 -7.11 -10.98
C GLU A 63 -2.49 -7.88 -12.30
N PRO A 64 -3.54 -8.63 -12.67
CA PRO A 64 -3.67 -9.09 -14.03
C PRO A 64 -3.79 -7.86 -14.94
N LYS A 65 -2.80 -7.64 -15.81
CA LYS A 65 -2.84 -6.62 -16.86
C LYS A 65 -3.95 -6.97 -17.85
N ASN A 66 -5.18 -6.57 -17.55
CA ASN A 66 -6.24 -6.58 -18.54
C ASN A 66 -6.11 -5.32 -19.38
N ASP A 67 -5.92 -5.50 -20.68
CA ASP A 67 -5.80 -4.44 -21.71
C ASP A 67 -7.08 -3.58 -21.87
N LYS A 68 -8.07 -3.73 -20.99
CA LYS A 68 -9.37 -3.07 -21.09
C LYS A 68 -9.89 -2.73 -19.70
N ASP A 69 -10.23 -1.46 -19.53
CA ASP A 69 -11.12 -0.85 -18.54
C ASP A 69 -11.83 -1.84 -17.60
N VAL A 70 -11.11 -2.36 -16.60
CA VAL A 70 -11.71 -3.04 -15.46
C VAL A 70 -12.39 -1.95 -14.64
N GLU A 71 -13.69 -2.09 -14.37
CA GLU A 71 -14.40 -1.13 -13.52
C GLU A 71 -13.71 -1.09 -12.14
N SER A 72 -13.64 0.10 -11.52
CA SER A 72 -12.92 0.32 -10.26
C SER A 72 -13.35 -0.60 -9.11
N GLU A 73 -14.57 -1.16 -9.18
CA GLU A 73 -15.10 -2.11 -8.19
C GLU A 73 -14.46 -3.50 -8.33
N GLU A 74 -14.34 -4.06 -9.55
CA GLU A 74 -13.66 -5.35 -9.78
C GLU A 74 -12.17 -5.29 -9.41
N GLN A 75 -11.52 -4.14 -9.64
CA GLN A 75 -10.13 -3.92 -9.24
C GLN A 75 -9.95 -3.99 -7.72
N TYR A 76 -10.88 -3.39 -6.97
CA TYR A 76 -10.85 -3.42 -5.50
C TYR A 76 -11.06 -4.85 -4.97
N GLU A 77 -11.94 -5.64 -5.59
CA GLU A 77 -12.14 -7.04 -5.21
C GLU A 77 -10.88 -7.91 -5.42
N ILE A 78 -10.16 -7.70 -6.53
CA ILE A 78 -8.89 -8.39 -6.80
C ILE A 78 -7.84 -8.00 -5.76
N TRP A 79 -7.77 -6.73 -5.37
CA TRP A 79 -6.87 -6.29 -4.30
C TRP A 79 -7.18 -6.95 -2.98
N LEU A 80 -8.46 -7.09 -2.60
CA LEU A 80 -8.82 -7.76 -1.35
C LEU A 80 -8.34 -9.22 -1.32
N LEU A 81 -8.37 -9.92 -2.45
CA LEU A 81 -7.85 -11.29 -2.55
C LEU A 81 -6.33 -11.37 -2.42
N LYS A 82 -5.61 -10.34 -2.88
CA LYS A 82 -4.15 -10.26 -2.85
C LYS A 82 -3.57 -9.52 -1.64
N LEU A 83 -4.40 -8.81 -0.89
CA LEU A 83 -3.99 -8.02 0.25
C LEU A 83 -3.26 -8.84 1.32
N PRO A 84 -3.70 -10.06 1.71
CA PRO A 84 -2.95 -10.87 2.67
C PRO A 84 -1.52 -11.19 2.22
N GLU A 85 -1.34 -11.51 0.93
CA GLU A 85 -0.04 -11.79 0.34
C GLU A 85 0.86 -10.54 0.34
N ALA A 86 0.29 -9.39 -0.03
CA ALA A 86 0.99 -8.11 -0.02
C ALA A 86 1.41 -7.68 1.39
N CYS A 87 0.54 -7.87 2.39
CA CYS A 87 0.84 -7.57 3.79
C CYS A 87 1.96 -8.45 4.33
N LEU A 88 1.93 -9.76 4.03
CA LEU A 88 3.00 -10.69 4.40
C LEU A 88 4.34 -10.29 3.78
N ALA A 89 4.36 -9.95 2.49
CA ALA A 89 5.58 -9.54 1.80
C ALA A 89 6.16 -8.24 2.38
N ALA A 90 5.32 -7.25 2.69
CA ALA A 90 5.73 -6.03 3.36
C ALA A 90 6.22 -6.28 4.80
N ALA A 91 5.52 -7.11 5.58
CA ALA A 91 5.94 -7.48 6.93
C ALA A 91 7.37 -8.05 6.94
N GLN A 92 7.69 -8.92 5.97
CA GLN A 92 9.03 -9.46 5.79
C GLN A 92 10.05 -8.40 5.33
N GLN A 93 9.66 -7.50 4.42
CA GLN A 93 10.52 -6.44 3.88
C GLN A 93 10.91 -5.40 4.94
N PHE A 94 9.98 -5.03 5.82
CA PHE A 94 10.15 -3.96 6.80
C PHE A 94 10.42 -4.47 8.22
N GLY A 95 10.28 -5.77 8.47
CA GLY A 95 10.52 -6.37 9.79
C GLY A 95 9.48 -5.99 10.84
N ILE A 96 8.21 -5.88 10.43
CA ILE A 96 7.06 -5.51 11.28
C ILE A 96 5.94 -6.55 11.17
N LEU A 97 4.88 -6.43 11.97
CA LEU A 97 3.76 -7.38 11.95
C LEU A 97 2.83 -7.14 10.75
N GLU A 98 2.27 -8.21 10.20
CA GLU A 98 1.29 -8.15 9.08
C GLU A 98 0.07 -7.29 9.41
N GLN A 99 -0.39 -7.34 10.66
CA GLN A 99 -1.50 -6.52 11.13
C GLN A 99 -1.15 -5.02 11.12
N GLU A 100 0.07 -4.66 11.54
CA GLU A 100 0.55 -3.27 11.48
C GLU A 100 0.65 -2.80 10.04
N VAL A 101 1.17 -3.63 9.12
CA VAL A 101 1.21 -3.32 7.69
C VAL A 101 -0.18 -3.03 7.15
N LYS A 102 -1.17 -3.87 7.49
CA LYS A 102 -2.55 -3.70 7.04
C LYS A 102 -3.12 -2.36 7.52
N GLU A 103 -2.92 -2.01 8.79
CA GLU A 103 -3.35 -0.74 9.36
C GLU A 103 -2.68 0.45 8.67
N LEU A 104 -1.39 0.35 8.36
CA LEU A 104 -0.66 1.39 7.63
C LEU A 104 -1.16 1.56 6.19
N PHE A 105 -1.46 0.45 5.51
CA PHE A 105 -2.08 0.48 4.19
C PHE A 105 -3.44 1.19 4.24
N GLU A 106 -4.34 0.79 5.14
CA GLU A 106 -5.66 1.40 5.31
C GLU A 106 -5.57 2.90 5.64
N LYS A 107 -4.73 3.29 6.61
CA LYS A 107 -4.48 4.70 6.92
C LYS A 107 -3.95 5.48 5.70
N SER A 108 -3.11 4.86 4.87
CA SER A 108 -2.52 5.52 3.70
C SER A 108 -3.56 5.82 2.60
N LEU A 109 -4.64 5.03 2.55
CA LEU A 109 -5.80 5.27 1.69
C LEU A 109 -6.68 6.40 2.28
N GLU A 110 -6.77 6.49 3.60
CA GLU A 110 -7.61 7.47 4.29
C GLU A 110 -7.11 8.92 4.16
N ILE A 111 -5.83 9.17 3.85
CA ILE A 111 -5.25 10.52 3.72
C ILE A 111 -6.14 11.47 2.89
N ARG A 112 -6.70 11.00 1.78
CA ARG A 112 -7.58 11.82 0.93
C ARG A 112 -8.94 12.05 1.58
N ASN A 113 -9.55 11.02 2.16
CA ASN A 113 -10.87 11.08 2.79
C ASN A 113 -10.87 11.94 4.08
N ARG A 114 -9.80 11.88 4.87
CA ARG A 114 -9.65 12.64 6.12
C ARG A 114 -9.62 14.16 5.89
N ASN A 115 -9.10 14.60 4.75
CA ASN A 115 -8.89 16.02 4.47
C ASN A 115 -10.00 16.66 3.62
N ILE A 116 -11.00 15.88 3.20
CA ILE A 116 -12.22 16.43 2.60
C ILE A 116 -13.04 17.07 3.72
N PRO A 117 -13.41 18.36 3.64
CA PRO A 117 -14.32 18.98 4.59
C PRO A 117 -15.62 18.17 4.63
N ARG A 118 -15.89 17.51 5.76
CA ARG A 118 -17.22 16.94 5.98
C ARG A 118 -18.18 18.12 6.02
N LYS A 119 -19.22 18.12 5.16
CA LYS A 119 -20.33 19.07 5.31
C LYS A 119 -20.77 18.99 6.77
N PRO A 120 -20.95 20.12 7.48
CA PRO A 120 -21.58 20.06 8.79
C PRO A 120 -22.91 19.34 8.60
N SER A 121 -23.13 18.29 9.39
CA SER A 121 -24.45 17.69 9.51
C SER A 121 -25.40 18.81 9.92
N GLU A 122 -26.41 19.06 9.10
CA GLU A 122 -27.55 19.88 9.50
C GLU A 122 -28.30 19.09 10.58
N ASP A 123 -27.96 19.34 11.84
CA ASP A 123 -28.81 19.06 13.00
C ASP A 123 -29.60 20.32 13.37
#